data_AF-A0A1G9MWD6-F1
#
_entry.id   AF-A0A1G9MWD6-F1
#
_cell.length_a   1.000
_cell.length_b   1.000
_cell.length_c   1.000
_cell.angle_alpha   90.00
_cell.angle_beta   90.00
_cell.angle_gamma   90.00
#
_symmetry.space_group_name_H-M   'P 1'
#
loop_
_entity.id
_entity.type
_entity.pdbx_description
1 polymer ?
#
loop_
_entity_poly.entity_id
_entity_poly.type
_entity_poly.pdbx_seq_one_letter_code
_entity_poly.pdbx_strand_id
1 'polypeptide(L)'
;MKPITQRQAMLTALAARGMGCKEIAGEVGIAVNTVRATLQQARERTNSKSITHLVAKALSRGWITPLCLALALSMVMDTGTDKLRVTARVRLTRTTTRLEA
;
A
#
# COMPACT_ATOMS: atom_id res chain seq x y z
N MET A 1 3.96 14.05 -9.89
CA MET A 1 3.26 13.13 -8.96
C MET A 1 3.55 13.61 -7.55
N LYS A 2 2.53 13.97 -6.75
CA LYS A 2 2.72 14.60 -5.43
C LYS A 2 2.73 13.51 -4.35
N PRO A 3 3.66 13.55 -3.37
CA PRO A 3 3.63 12.61 -2.25
C PRO A 3 2.33 12.74 -1.45
N ILE A 4 1.86 11.62 -0.88
CA ILE A 4 0.69 11.62 0.00
C ILE A 4 1.04 12.29 1.33
N THR A 5 0.08 12.98 1.94
CA THR A 5 0.29 13.58 3.28
C THR A 5 0.26 12.50 4.36
N GLN A 6 0.80 12.80 5.54
CA GLN A 6 0.82 11.86 6.67
C GLN A 6 -0.57 11.30 7.02
N ARG A 7 -1.61 12.15 7.01
CA ARG A 7 -2.99 11.72 7.26
C ARG A 7 -3.54 10.81 6.17
N GLN A 8 -3.17 11.05 4.91
CA GLN A 8 -3.50 10.17 3.79
C GLN A 8 -2.77 8.83 3.89
N ALA A 9 -1.49 8.85 4.29
CA ALA A 9 -0.69 7.66 4.51
C ALA A 9 -1.28 6.78 5.63
N MET A 10 -1.67 7.37 6.76
CA MET A 10 -2.31 6.66 7.88
C MET A 10 -3.59 5.93 7.42
N LEU A 11 -4.52 6.61 6.75
CA LEU A 11 -5.75 5.98 6.26
C LEU A 11 -5.47 4.91 5.21
N THR A 12 -4.49 5.13 4.35
CA THR A 12 -4.07 4.14 3.36
C THR A 12 -3.41 2.92 4.02
N ALA A 13 -2.74 3.10 5.16
CA ALA A 13 -2.14 2.00 5.93
C ALA A 13 -3.23 1.13 6.58
N LEU A 14 -4.29 1.75 7.08
CA LEU A 14 -5.46 1.03 7.58
C LEU A 14 -6.17 0.26 6.46
N ALA A 15 -6.28 0.87 5.27
CA ALA A 15 -6.79 0.18 4.08
C ALA A 15 -5.88 -1.00 3.64
N ALA A 16 -4.56 -0.89 3.83
CA ALA A 16 -3.62 -1.97 3.55
C ALA A 16 -3.79 -3.18 4.49
N ARG A 17 -4.37 -2.97 5.69
CA ARG A 17 -4.75 -4.05 6.62
C ARG A 17 -6.07 -4.75 6.24
N GLY A 18 -6.69 -4.35 5.12
CA GLY A 18 -7.94 -4.93 4.64
C GLY A 18 -9.21 -4.26 5.17
N MET A 19 -9.09 -3.16 5.92
CA MET A 19 -10.26 -2.46 6.47
C MET A 19 -11.02 -1.67 5.40
N GLY A 20 -12.34 -1.72 5.47
CA GLY A 20 -13.24 -0.90 4.66
C GLY A 20 -13.42 0.51 5.19
N CYS A 21 -13.93 1.45 4.38
CA CYS A 21 -14.06 2.86 4.77
C CYS A 21 -14.91 3.11 6.02
N LYS A 22 -15.89 2.24 6.31
CA LYS A 22 -16.73 2.33 7.52
C LYS A 22 -15.97 1.90 8.78
N GLU A 23 -15.17 0.84 8.66
CA GLU A 23 -14.33 0.32 9.75
C GLU A 23 -13.21 1.31 10.06
N ILE A 24 -12.55 1.83 9.03
CA ILE A 24 -11.53 2.88 9.18
C ILE A 24 -12.11 4.12 9.86
N ALA A 25 -13.34 4.50 9.51
CA ALA A 25 -14.03 5.63 10.14
C ALA A 25 -14.30 5.38 11.64
N GLY A 26 -14.72 4.16 11.99
CA GLY A 26 -14.89 3.74 13.38
C GLY A 26 -13.58 3.71 14.16
N GLU A 27 -12.52 3.14 13.58
CA GLU A 27 -11.21 3.01 14.20
C GLU A 27 -10.56 4.37 14.50
N VAL A 28 -10.70 5.34 13.59
CA VAL A 28 -10.04 6.65 13.71
C VAL A 28 -10.97 7.71 14.33
N GLY A 29 -12.26 7.43 14.48
CA GLY A 29 -13.24 8.39 15.00
C GLY A 29 -13.54 9.56 14.06
N ILE A 30 -13.61 9.30 12.75
CA ILE A 30 -13.88 10.33 11.72
C ILE A 30 -15.10 9.93 10.89
N ALA A 31 -15.85 10.89 10.36
CA ALA A 31 -16.93 10.62 9.40
C ALA A 31 -16.46 9.80 8.18
N VAL A 32 -17.29 8.83 7.78
CA VAL A 32 -17.05 7.94 6.62
C VAL A 32 -16.81 8.74 5.33
N ASN A 33 -17.53 9.85 5.14
CA ASN A 33 -17.37 10.72 3.98
C ASN A 33 -15.98 11.34 3.92
N THR A 34 -15.41 11.73 5.07
CA THR A 34 -14.04 12.27 5.14
C THR A 34 -13.02 11.20 4.79
N VAL A 35 -13.19 9.96 5.25
CA VAL A 35 -12.31 8.83 4.87
C VAL A 35 -12.35 8.60 3.35
N ARG A 36 -13.55 8.58 2.76
CA ARG A 36 -13.74 8.43 1.30
C ARG A 36 -13.07 9.56 0.53
N ALA A 37 -13.32 10.81 0.92
CA ALA A 37 -12.73 11.98 0.27
C ALA A 37 -11.20 11.97 0.38
N THR A 38 -10.66 11.61 1.55
CA THR A 38 -9.21 11.58 1.77
C THR A 38 -8.52 10.49 0.96
N LEU A 39 -9.11 9.29 0.88
CA LEU A 39 -8.60 8.20 0.03
C LEU A 39 -8.72 8.54 -1.46
N GLN A 40 -9.78 9.23 -1.86
CA GLN A 40 -9.96 9.71 -3.24
C GLN A 40 -8.87 10.74 -3.62
N GLN A 41 -8.63 11.73 -2.76
CA GLN A 41 -7.54 12.70 -2.97
C GLN A 41 -6.17 12.03 -3.00
N ALA A 42 -5.94 11.01 -2.16
CA ALA A 42 -4.71 10.23 -2.20
C ALA A 42 -4.54 9.53 -3.56
N ARG A 43 -5.61 8.90 -4.08
CA ARG A 43 -5.61 8.26 -5.40
C ARG A 43 -5.33 9.24 -6.54
N GLU A 44 -5.92 10.43 -6.51
CA GLU A 44 -5.71 11.46 -7.52
C GLU A 44 -4.26 11.94 -7.52
N ARG A 45 -3.69 12.21 -6.34
CA ARG A 45 -2.28 12.63 -6.21
C ARG A 45 -1.29 11.58 -6.72
N THR A 46 -1.60 10.30 -6.52
CA THR A 46 -0.76 9.18 -6.92
C THR A 46 -1.08 8.65 -8.32
N ASN A 47 -2.10 9.17 -9.00
CA ASN A 47 -2.63 8.64 -10.25
C ASN A 47 -2.95 7.13 -10.14
N SER A 48 -3.71 6.75 -9.11
CA SER A 48 -4.08 5.36 -8.83
C SER A 48 -5.55 5.07 -9.17
N LYS A 49 -5.75 4.09 -10.07
CA LYS A 49 -7.08 3.62 -10.52
C LYS A 49 -7.90 2.86 -9.46
N SER A 50 -7.26 2.35 -8.41
CA SER A 50 -7.91 1.60 -7.33
C SER A 50 -7.18 1.82 -6.00
N ILE A 51 -7.86 1.54 -4.88
CA ILE A 51 -7.28 1.58 -3.53
C ILE A 51 -6.13 0.56 -3.44
N THR A 52 -6.29 -0.64 -3.99
CA THR A 52 -5.22 -1.65 -4.02
C THR A 52 -3.98 -1.14 -4.76
N HIS A 53 -4.20 -0.42 -5.87
CA HIS A 53 -3.09 0.19 -6.62
C HIS A 53 -2.45 1.35 -5.85
N LEU A 54 -3.23 2.13 -5.09
CA LEU A 54 -2.71 3.13 -4.16
C LEU A 54 -1.84 2.49 -3.08
N VAL A 55 -2.30 1.41 -2.44
CA VAL A 55 -1.53 0.68 -1.41
C VAL A 55 -0.23 0.12 -1.98
N ALA A 56 -0.27 -0.53 -3.14
CA ALA A 56 0.93 -1.04 -3.80
C ALA A 56 1.95 0.07 -4.12
N LYS A 57 1.47 1.24 -4.58
CA LYS A 57 2.33 2.42 -4.80
C LYS A 57 2.90 2.98 -3.51
N ALA A 58 2.11 3.01 -2.45
CA ALA A 58 2.54 3.53 -1.16
C ALA A 58 3.60 2.63 -0.51
N LEU A 59 3.46 1.30 -0.64
CA LEU A 59 4.46 0.33 -0.20
C LEU A 59 5.75 0.43 -1.03
N SER A 60 5.65 0.40 -2.36
CA SER A 60 6.83 0.48 -3.25
C SER A 60 7.61 1.79 -3.12
N ARG A 61 6.97 2.88 -2.69
CA ARG A 61 7.62 4.18 -2.44
C ARG A 61 8.00 4.41 -0.97
N GLY A 62 7.71 3.47 -0.07
CA GLY A 62 8.03 3.58 1.35
C GLY A 62 7.21 4.65 2.10
N TRP A 63 6.07 5.09 1.56
CA TRP A 63 5.19 6.05 2.26
C TRP A 63 4.42 5.40 3.42
N ILE A 64 4.24 4.09 3.33
CA ILE A 64 3.64 3.27 4.38
C ILE A 64 4.58 2.11 4.54
N THR A 65 5.20 2.00 5.71
CA THR A 65 6.01 0.86 6.09
C THR A 65 5.16 -0.01 6.99
N PRO A 66 4.75 -1.22 6.56
CA PRO A 66 4.17 -2.17 7.49
C PRO A 66 5.25 -2.51 8.52
N LEU A 67 4.90 -2.52 9.80
CA LEU A 67 5.81 -2.80 10.91
C LEU A 67 6.58 -4.11 10.69
N CYS A 68 5.98 -5.11 10.03
CA CYS A 68 6.68 -6.35 9.66
C CYS A 68 7.85 -6.14 8.69
N LEU A 69 7.78 -5.18 7.76
CA LEU A 69 8.90 -4.83 6.89
C LEU A 69 9.99 -4.09 7.68
N ALA A 70 9.59 -3.20 8.59
CA ALA A 70 10.53 -2.50 9.46
C ALA A 70 11.29 -3.48 10.37
N LEU A 71 10.58 -4.41 11.01
CA LEU A 71 11.14 -5.45 11.86
C LEU A 71 12.00 -6.46 11.07
N ALA A 72 11.55 -6.88 9.88
CA ALA A 72 12.35 -7.76 9.03
C ALA A 72 13.66 -7.09 8.59
N LEU A 73 13.65 -5.79 8.27
CA LEU A 73 14.87 -5.04 7.99
C LEU A 73 15.78 -4.97 9.23
N SER A 74 15.23 -4.72 10.42
CA SER A 74 16.02 -4.72 11.67
C SER A 74 16.71 -6.06 11.93
N MET A 75 16.01 -7.18 11.72
CA MET A 75 16.58 -8.53 11.89
C MET A 75 17.63 -8.86 10.83
N VAL A 76 17.51 -8.32 9.61
CA VAL A 76 18.51 -8.51 8.54
C VAL A 76 19.74 -7.62 8.72
N MET A 77 19.63 -6.49 9.43
CA MET A 77 20.73 -5.54 9.65
C MET A 77 21.72 -5.97 10.74
N ASP A 78 21.37 -6.93 11.61
CA ASP A 78 22.26 -7.44 12.68
C ASP A 78 23.29 -8.45 12.14
N THR A 79 23.03 -9.06 10.98
CA THR A 79 24.02 -9.84 10.23
C THR A 79 24.77 -8.95 9.27
N GLY A 80 26.06 -8.74 9.57
CA GLY A 80 26.95 -7.82 8.86
C GLY A 80 26.92 -7.90 7.33
N THR A 81 27.18 -6.73 6.75
CA THR A 81 27.80 -6.49 5.43
C THR A 81 27.75 -7.66 4.43
N ASP A 82 26.85 -7.61 3.45
CA ASP A 82 27.17 -7.44 2.03
C ASP A 82 25.92 -7.64 1.12
N LYS A 83 25.76 -6.74 0.14
CA LYS A 83 24.98 -6.87 -1.13
C LYS A 83 23.45 -6.72 -1.10
N LEU A 84 23.05 -5.44 -1.17
CA LEU A 84 21.86 -5.00 -1.91
C LEU A 84 21.96 -5.32 -3.41
N ARG A 85 21.37 -6.44 -3.85
CA ARG A 85 20.77 -6.65 -5.19
C ARG A 85 19.60 -7.63 -4.96
N VAL A 86 18.37 -7.38 -5.35
CA VAL A 86 17.90 -7.67 -6.71
C VAL A 86 16.50 -7.06 -6.92
N THR A 87 16.39 -6.33 -8.01
CA THR A 87 15.20 -5.95 -8.77
C THR A 87 14.30 -7.15 -9.10
N ALA A 88 13.13 -7.29 -8.47
CA ALA A 88 12.11 -8.23 -8.88
C ALA A 88 11.05 -7.54 -9.75
N ARG A 89 11.25 -7.56 -11.07
CA ARG A 89 10.20 -7.28 -12.07
C ARG A 89 9.17 -8.40 -12.01
N VAL A 90 8.11 -8.24 -11.23
CA VAL A 90 6.98 -9.18 -11.24
C VAL A 90 6.09 -8.87 -12.45
N ARG A 91 6.32 -9.61 -13.55
CA ARG A 91 5.46 -9.63 -14.74
C ARG A 91 4.36 -10.67 -14.51
N LEU A 92 3.17 -10.24 -14.11
CA LEU A 92 1.99 -11.10 -14.03
C LEU A 92 1.39 -11.28 -15.44
N THR A 93 1.88 -12.29 -16.17
CA THR A 93 1.18 -12.80 -17.36
C THR A 93 0.23 -13.89 -16.90
N ARG A 94 -1.07 -13.59 -16.82
CA ARG A 94 -2.12 -14.58 -16.55
C ARG A 94 -2.62 -15.12 -17.89
N THR A 95 -2.06 -16.25 -18.33
CA THR A 95 -2.59 -17.04 -19.44
C THR A 95 -3.81 -17.84 -18.94
N THR A 96 -5.01 -17.47 -19.37
CA THR A 96 -6.19 -18.32 -19.23
C THR A 96 -6.30 -19.19 -20.48
N THR A 97 -5.75 -20.39 -20.42
CA THR A 97 -6.06 -21.48 -21.35
C THR A 97 -7.01 -22.45 -20.64
N ARG A 98 -8.26 -22.55 -21.12
CA ARG A 98 -9.12 -23.74 -20.94
C ARG A 98 -10.21 -23.67 -22.02
N LEU A 99 -9.94 -24.30 -23.17
CA LEU A 99 -10.34 -25.67 -23.55
C LEU A 99 -11.84 -25.74 -23.83
N GLU A 100 -12.17 -25.60 -25.11
CA GLU A 100 -13.38 -26.15 -25.72
C GLU A 100 -13.30 -27.68 -25.66
N ALA A 101 -14.39 -28.30 -25.24
CA ALA A 101 -14.69 -29.70 -25.42
C ALA A 101 -16.21 -29.82 -25.63
#